data_AF-X1LPD5-F1
#
_entry.id   AF-X1LPD5-F1
#
_cell.length_a   1.000
_cell.length_b   1.000
_cell.length_c   1.000
_cell.angle_alpha   90.00
_cell.angle_beta   90.00
_cell.angle_gamma   90.00
#
_symmetry.space_group_name_H-M   'P 1'
#
loop_
_entity.id
_entity.type
_entity.pdbx_description
1 polymer ?
#
loop_
_entity_poly.entity_id
_entity_poly.type
_entity_poly.pdbx_seq_one_letter_code
_entity_poly.pdbx_strand_id
1 'polypeptide(L)'
;YGLFSARIQAKENEFSRSNAYKYIPSTIPLLRHLFWFLTGPNLPESLEWIVDDIAGVLGSADLSSIVKEFHTKVWTDDPVLHFYETFLAIYNPRERERCGVYYTPEPVVSYIVRSIHHILKDKFGKADGLADKGVTLLDPAAGTLSFPSMAIRLAKEELENKGKGGIFPGLVKEHILPHFYAFELMVAHAGAYPAQGL
;
A
#
# COMPACT_ATOMS: atom_id res chain seq x y z
N TYR A 1 3.02 5.11 12.37
CA TYR A 1 2.26 4.44 11.29
C TYR A 1 2.27 2.93 11.42
N GLY A 2 3.36 2.19 11.20
CA GLY A 2 3.22 0.73 11.20
C GLY A 2 2.86 0.09 12.55
N LEU A 3 3.06 0.76 13.71
CA LEU A 3 2.44 0.35 14.98
C LEU A 3 0.91 0.44 14.93
N PHE A 4 0.36 1.47 14.29
CA PHE A 4 -1.08 1.60 14.07
C PHE A 4 -1.59 0.51 13.11
N SER A 5 -0.88 0.24 12.01
CA SER A 5 -1.20 -0.88 11.12
C SER A 5 -1.15 -2.23 11.85
N ALA A 6 -0.13 -2.47 12.68
CA ALA A 6 -0.04 -3.66 13.53
C ALA A 6 -1.21 -3.75 14.52
N ARG A 7 -1.61 -2.63 15.12
CA ARG A 7 -2.74 -2.57 16.05
C ARG A 7 -4.07 -2.89 15.36
N ILE A 8 -4.29 -2.44 14.13
CA ILE A 8 -5.47 -2.82 13.33
C ILE A 8 -5.49 -4.32 13.09
N GLN A 9 -4.34 -4.89 12.72
CA GLN A 9 -4.20 -6.33 12.46
C GLN A 9 -4.32 -7.18 13.74
N ALA A 10 -3.99 -6.61 14.90
CA ALA A 10 -4.16 -7.27 16.19
C ALA A 10 -5.64 -7.51 16.55
N LYS A 11 -6.58 -6.75 15.98
CA LYS A 11 -8.02 -6.86 16.26
C LYS A 11 -8.33 -6.76 17.76
N GLU A 12 -8.87 -7.81 18.36
CA GLU A 12 -9.23 -7.90 19.78
C GLU A 12 -8.07 -8.40 20.66
N ASN A 13 -6.93 -8.77 20.08
CA ASN A 13 -5.78 -9.21 20.85
C ASN A 13 -5.13 -8.04 21.60
N GLU A 14 -4.50 -8.37 22.73
CA GLU A 14 -3.66 -7.43 23.47
C GLU A 14 -2.58 -6.84 22.56
N PHE A 15 -2.34 -5.53 22.68
CA PHE A 15 -1.37 -4.83 21.86
C PHE A 15 -0.36 -4.09 22.74
N SER A 16 0.91 -4.41 22.53
CA SER A 16 2.04 -3.79 23.21
C SER A 16 3.24 -3.72 22.27
N ARG A 17 4.26 -2.94 22.61
CA ARG A 17 5.51 -2.91 21.82
C ARG A 17 6.09 -4.31 21.63
N SER A 18 6.16 -5.09 22.70
CA SER A 18 6.80 -6.41 22.68
C SER A 18 6.10 -7.44 21.81
N ASN A 19 4.82 -7.23 21.45
CA ASN A 19 4.08 -8.13 20.58
C ASN A 19 3.71 -7.54 19.20
N ALA A 20 3.87 -6.22 19.00
CA ALA A 20 3.47 -5.51 17.79
C ALA A 20 4.05 -6.11 16.50
N TYR A 21 5.30 -6.58 16.53
CA TYR A 21 5.97 -7.18 15.37
C TYR A 21 5.23 -8.43 14.83
N LYS A 22 4.44 -9.13 15.65
CA LYS A 22 3.72 -10.35 15.26
C LYS A 22 2.56 -10.06 14.30
N TYR A 23 2.06 -8.83 14.32
CA TYR A 23 0.89 -8.40 13.55
C TYR A 23 1.26 -7.70 12.24
N ILE A 24 2.56 -7.54 11.96
CA ILE A 24 3.05 -7.02 10.67
C ILE A 24 3.10 -8.17 9.66
N PRO A 25 2.55 -8.01 8.43
CA PRO A 25 2.65 -9.00 7.38
C PRO A 25 4.10 -9.45 7.11
N SER A 26 4.33 -10.76 7.02
CA SER A 26 5.65 -11.35 6.77
C SER A 26 6.11 -11.26 5.31
N THR A 27 5.28 -10.71 4.43
CA THR A 27 5.49 -10.62 2.98
C THR A 27 6.64 -9.70 2.58
N ILE A 28 7.06 -8.77 3.44
CA ILE A 28 8.19 -7.87 3.20
C ILE A 28 9.24 -8.04 4.31
N PRO A 29 10.31 -8.83 4.09
CA PRO A 29 11.34 -9.10 5.09
C PRO A 29 12.01 -7.84 5.66
N LEU A 30 12.23 -6.83 4.81
CA LEU A 30 12.80 -5.54 5.23
C LEU A 30 11.91 -4.83 6.25
N LEU A 31 10.61 -4.74 5.98
CA LEU A 31 9.65 -4.08 6.86
C LEU A 31 9.58 -4.79 8.20
N ARG A 32 9.58 -6.12 8.19
CA ARG A 32 9.59 -6.94 9.41
C ARG A 32 10.87 -6.76 10.23
N HIS A 33 12.04 -6.70 9.59
CA HIS A 33 13.31 -6.44 10.29
C HIS A 33 13.36 -5.04 10.89
N LEU A 34 12.91 -4.02 10.16
CA LEU A 34 12.83 -2.64 10.68
C LEU A 34 11.87 -2.56 11.87
N PHE A 35 10.71 -3.20 11.78
CA PHE A 35 9.75 -3.25 12.89
C PHE A 35 10.31 -3.99 14.10
N TRP A 36 10.91 -5.15 13.88
CA TRP A 36 11.57 -5.89 14.95
C TRP A 36 12.67 -5.08 15.63
N PHE A 37 13.44 -4.28 14.88
CA PHE A 37 14.43 -3.40 15.48
C PHE A 37 13.80 -2.31 16.35
N LEU A 38 12.69 -1.73 15.89
CA LEU A 38 11.98 -0.64 16.58
C LEU A 38 11.10 -1.10 17.75
N THR A 39 10.73 -2.38 17.81
CA THR A 39 9.82 -2.91 18.84
C THR A 39 10.41 -4.07 19.64
N GLY A 40 11.59 -4.56 19.26
CA GLY A 40 12.28 -5.67 19.87
C GLY A 40 13.19 -5.26 21.03
N PRO A 41 13.95 -6.22 21.58
CA PRO A 41 14.78 -6.00 22.78
C PRO A 41 16.01 -5.13 22.53
N ASN A 42 16.34 -4.85 21.26
CA ASN A 42 17.53 -4.08 20.87
C ASN A 42 17.24 -2.58 20.70
N LEU A 43 16.04 -2.11 21.06
CA LEU A 43 15.69 -0.70 21.01
C LEU A 43 16.48 0.08 22.08
N PRO A 44 17.07 1.24 21.75
CA PRO A 44 17.72 2.08 22.76
C PRO A 44 16.77 2.46 23.90
N GLU A 45 17.23 2.39 25.14
CA GLU A 45 16.44 2.70 26.35
C GLU A 45 15.75 4.08 26.27
N SER A 46 16.44 5.07 25.71
CA SER A 46 15.90 6.42 25.48
C SER A 46 14.64 6.48 24.60
N LEU A 47 14.43 5.48 23.73
CA LEU A 47 13.28 5.37 22.84
C LEU A 47 12.23 4.38 23.36
N GLU A 48 12.60 3.51 24.31
CA GLU A 48 11.75 2.43 24.80
C GLU A 48 10.44 2.95 25.37
N TRP A 49 10.52 3.92 26.29
CA TRP A 49 9.33 4.52 26.89
C TRP A 49 8.45 5.26 25.88
N ILE A 50 9.05 5.87 24.84
CA ILE A 50 8.30 6.58 23.79
C ILE A 50 7.46 5.58 22.98
N VAL A 51 8.09 4.47 22.57
CA VAL A 51 7.43 3.44 21.79
C VAL A 51 6.37 2.70 22.64
N ASP A 52 6.65 2.48 23.93
CA ASP A 52 5.70 1.90 24.88
C ASP A 52 4.48 2.81 25.10
N ASP A 53 4.68 4.12 25.24
CA ASP A 53 3.58 5.08 25.37
C ASP A 53 2.69 5.11 24.13
N ILE A 54 3.30 5.17 22.93
CA ILE A 54 2.57 5.08 21.66
C ILE A 54 1.79 3.76 21.57
N ALA A 55 2.41 2.64 21.94
CA ALA A 55 1.76 1.33 21.93
C ALA A 55 0.61 1.27 22.95
N GLY A 56 0.76 1.88 24.13
CA GLY A 56 -0.25 1.96 25.17
C GLY A 56 -1.48 2.78 24.74
N VAL A 57 -1.26 3.93 24.11
CA VAL A 57 -2.33 4.76 23.52
C VAL A 57 -3.08 3.96 22.44
N LEU A 58 -2.35 3.30 21.54
CA LEU A 58 -2.94 2.48 20.48
C LEU A 58 -3.68 1.25 21.03
N GLY A 59 -3.15 0.60 22.07
CA GLY A 59 -3.76 -0.56 22.72
C GLY A 59 -5.06 -0.20 23.41
N SER A 60 -5.13 0.98 24.02
CA SER A 60 -6.31 1.50 24.73
C SER A 60 -7.38 2.11 23.81
N ALA A 61 -7.03 2.42 22.56
CA ALA A 61 -7.96 2.99 21.60
C ALA A 61 -8.98 1.94 21.10
N ASP A 62 -10.26 2.33 21.06
CA ASP A 62 -11.31 1.54 20.41
C ASP A 62 -11.24 1.67 18.89
N LEU A 63 -10.32 0.89 18.30
CA LEU A 63 -10.15 0.86 16.85
C LEU A 63 -11.38 0.34 16.10
N SER A 64 -12.19 -0.52 16.72
CA SER A 64 -13.39 -1.06 16.09
C SER A 64 -14.40 0.05 15.82
N SER A 65 -14.59 0.94 16.79
CA SER A 65 -15.44 2.13 16.63
C SER A 65 -14.85 3.11 15.62
N ILE A 66 -13.54 3.36 15.68
CA ILE A 66 -12.85 4.26 14.74
C ILE A 66 -13.01 3.76 13.30
N VAL A 67 -12.70 2.48 13.03
CA VAL A 67 -12.83 1.86 11.70
C VAL A 67 -14.28 1.88 11.22
N LYS A 68 -15.25 1.58 12.09
CA LYS A 68 -16.68 1.63 11.75
C LYS A 68 -17.15 3.05 11.39
N GLU A 69 -16.66 4.06 12.09
CA GLU A 69 -16.95 5.46 11.78
C GLU A 69 -16.37 5.86 10.41
N PHE A 70 -15.15 5.41 10.10
CA PHE A 70 -14.54 5.65 8.80
C PHE A 70 -15.38 5.08 7.65
N HIS A 71 -15.82 3.82 7.75
CA HIS A 71 -16.66 3.19 6.73
C HIS A 71 -18.04 3.87 6.55
N THR A 72 -18.53 4.62 7.54
CA THR A 72 -19.87 5.23 7.50
C THR A 72 -19.86 6.70 7.12
N LYS A 73 -18.79 7.44 7.42
CA LYS A 73 -18.69 8.89 7.16
C LYS A 73 -17.78 9.27 6.00
N VAL A 74 -16.83 8.41 5.62
CA VAL A 74 -15.84 8.69 4.59
C VAL A 74 -16.01 7.65 3.48
N TRP A 75 -16.24 8.10 2.24
CA TRP A 75 -16.51 7.26 1.07
C TRP A 75 -15.25 6.54 0.56
N THR A 76 -14.55 5.81 1.43
CA THR A 76 -13.29 5.14 1.10
C THR A 76 -13.18 3.80 1.82
N ASP A 77 -12.76 2.79 1.08
CA ASP A 77 -12.75 1.41 1.57
C ASP A 77 -11.63 1.10 2.57
N ASP A 78 -10.66 2.00 2.78
CA ASP A 78 -9.51 1.75 3.66
C ASP A 78 -9.28 2.82 4.75
N PRO A 79 -9.65 2.52 6.02
CA PRO A 79 -9.40 3.39 7.17
C PRO A 79 -7.91 3.69 7.43
N VAL A 80 -7.01 2.78 7.05
CA VAL A 80 -5.55 2.94 7.25
C VAL A 80 -5.02 4.06 6.38
N LEU A 81 -5.48 4.10 5.13
CA LEU A 81 -5.09 5.12 4.16
C LEU A 81 -5.57 6.52 4.60
N HIS A 82 -6.81 6.63 5.08
CA HIS A 82 -7.34 7.90 5.58
C HIS A 82 -6.64 8.39 6.84
N PHE A 83 -6.37 7.47 7.76
CA PHE A 83 -5.58 7.78 8.94
C PHE A 83 -4.19 8.28 8.53
N TYR A 84 -3.56 7.67 7.52
CA TYR A 84 -2.25 8.08 7.05
C TYR A 84 -2.23 9.51 6.49
N GLU A 85 -3.18 9.85 5.60
CA GLU A 85 -3.33 11.20 5.06
C GLU A 85 -3.58 12.24 6.16
N THR A 86 -4.50 11.93 7.07
CA THR A 86 -4.85 12.80 8.20
C THR A 86 -3.66 12.98 9.15
N PHE A 87 -2.95 11.89 9.44
CA PHE A 87 -1.76 11.89 10.28
C PHE A 87 -0.66 12.77 9.69
N LEU A 88 -0.34 12.63 8.39
CA LEU A 88 0.69 13.46 7.77
C LEU A 88 0.31 14.94 7.72
N ALA A 89 -0.96 15.24 7.47
CA ALA A 89 -1.49 16.60 7.47
C ALA A 89 -1.28 17.29 8.83
N ILE A 90 -1.45 16.56 9.93
CA ILE A 90 -1.30 17.07 11.29
C ILE A 90 0.17 17.05 11.75
N TYR A 91 0.87 15.94 11.50
CA TYR A 91 2.23 15.69 12.01
C TYR A 91 3.26 16.63 11.41
N ASN A 92 3.25 16.83 10.08
CA ASN A 92 4.19 17.73 9.43
C ASN A 92 3.65 18.29 8.10
N PRO A 93 2.77 19.31 8.15
CA PRO A 93 2.13 19.87 6.96
C PRO A 93 3.11 20.49 5.97
N ARG A 94 4.20 21.10 6.47
CA ARG A 94 5.22 21.73 5.61
C ARG A 94 6.01 20.69 4.82
N GLU A 95 6.44 19.60 5.46
CA GLU A 95 7.12 18.52 4.75
C GLU A 95 6.18 17.78 3.81
N ARG A 96 4.90 17.61 4.18
CA ARG A 96 3.88 17.04 3.28
C ARG A 96 3.75 17.84 1.99
N GLU A 97 3.61 19.17 2.10
CA GLU A 97 3.50 20.07 0.95
C GLU A 97 4.80 20.08 0.13
N ARG A 98 5.95 20.20 0.79
CA ARG A 98 7.27 20.19 0.14
C ARG A 98 7.53 18.91 -0.64
N CYS A 99 7.16 17.76 -0.08
CA CYS A 99 7.35 16.46 -0.70
C CYS A 99 6.20 16.07 -1.64
N GLY A 100 5.16 16.91 -1.78
CA GLY A 100 4.03 16.64 -2.66
C GLY A 100 3.26 15.36 -2.32
N VAL A 101 3.22 14.99 -1.03
CA VAL A 101 2.64 13.72 -0.59
C VAL A 101 1.12 13.82 -0.52
N TYR A 102 0.47 13.30 -1.56
CA TYR A 102 -0.98 13.23 -1.68
C TYR A 102 -1.42 11.90 -2.26
N TYR A 103 -2.38 11.26 -1.61
CA TYR A 103 -3.09 10.12 -2.17
C TYR A 103 -3.85 10.51 -3.43
N THR A 104 -3.66 9.75 -4.50
CA THR A 104 -4.47 9.88 -5.73
C THR A 104 -5.73 9.05 -5.59
N PRO A 105 -6.95 9.64 -5.63
CA PRO A 105 -8.19 8.89 -5.46
C PRO A 105 -8.32 7.72 -6.46
N GLU A 106 -8.84 6.58 -6.01
CA GLU A 106 -9.01 5.38 -6.85
C GLU A 106 -9.74 5.66 -8.18
N PRO A 107 -10.82 6.46 -8.23
CA PRO A 107 -11.48 6.79 -9.50
C PRO A 107 -10.55 7.49 -10.50
N VAL A 108 -9.64 8.34 -10.02
CA VAL A 108 -8.67 9.08 -10.84
C VAL A 108 -7.61 8.11 -11.36
N VAL A 109 -7.05 7.26 -10.49
CA VAL A 109 -6.11 6.21 -10.88
C VAL A 109 -6.74 5.29 -11.92
N SER A 110 -7.96 4.80 -11.66
CA SER A 110 -8.69 3.92 -12.56
C SER A 110 -8.90 4.57 -13.94
N TYR A 111 -9.35 5.83 -13.96
CA TYR A 111 -9.55 6.57 -15.20
C TYR A 111 -8.27 6.67 -16.03
N ILE A 112 -7.15 7.07 -15.41
CA ILE A 112 -5.86 7.24 -16.09
C ILE A 112 -5.38 5.90 -16.64
N VAL A 113 -5.33 4.85 -15.82
CA VAL A 113 -4.78 3.55 -16.22
C VAL A 113 -5.66 2.89 -17.29
N ARG A 114 -7.00 2.97 -17.18
CA ARG A 114 -7.91 2.48 -18.25
C ARG A 114 -7.73 3.26 -19.55
N SER A 115 -7.52 4.58 -19.47
CA SER A 115 -7.25 5.41 -20.65
C SER A 115 -5.95 5.00 -21.35
N ILE A 116 -4.86 4.78 -20.59
CA ILE A 116 -3.60 4.28 -21.13
C ILE A 116 -3.79 2.90 -21.78
N HIS A 117 -4.48 1.99 -21.09
CA HIS A 117 -4.79 0.66 -21.61
C HIS A 117 -5.51 0.73 -22.97
N HIS A 118 -6.49 1.62 -23.10
CA HIS A 118 -7.22 1.83 -24.35
C HIS A 118 -6.33 2.45 -25.43
N ILE A 119 -5.54 3.48 -25.11
CA ILE A 119 -4.61 4.13 -26.05
C ILE A 119 -3.59 3.12 -26.59
N LEU A 120 -3.06 2.22 -25.75
CA LEU A 120 -2.13 1.17 -26.17
C LEU A 120 -2.74 0.28 -27.27
N LYS A 121 -4.02 -0.09 -27.12
CA LYS A 121 -4.74 -0.90 -28.11
C LYS A 121 -5.00 -0.12 -29.39
N ASP A 122 -5.53 1.10 -29.25
CA ASP A 122 -6.05 1.87 -30.37
C ASP A 122 -4.97 2.57 -31.21
N LYS A 123 -3.91 3.06 -30.56
CA LYS A 123 -2.88 3.90 -31.21
C LYS A 123 -1.56 3.19 -31.40
N PHE A 124 -1.26 2.18 -30.59
CA PHE A 124 0.04 1.49 -30.59
C PHE A 124 -0.05 0.03 -31.04
N GLY A 125 -1.23 -0.46 -31.42
CA GLY A 125 -1.43 -1.83 -31.92
C GLY A 125 -1.14 -2.92 -30.88
N LYS A 126 -1.12 -2.55 -29.58
CA LYS A 126 -0.90 -3.47 -28.47
C LYS A 126 -2.23 -4.14 -28.12
N ALA A 127 -2.56 -5.22 -28.81
CA ALA A 127 -3.90 -5.82 -28.73
C ALA A 127 -4.32 -6.22 -27.30
N ASP A 128 -3.36 -6.60 -26.46
CA ASP A 128 -3.56 -6.98 -25.05
C ASP A 128 -3.32 -5.79 -24.07
N GLY A 129 -3.13 -4.58 -24.59
CA GLY A 129 -2.95 -3.35 -23.81
C GLY A 129 -1.79 -3.48 -22.82
N LEU A 130 -2.08 -3.30 -21.53
CA LEU A 130 -1.09 -3.42 -20.44
C LEU A 130 -0.56 -4.85 -20.23
N ALA A 131 -1.21 -5.88 -20.80
CA ALA A 131 -0.71 -7.26 -20.76
C ALA A 131 0.22 -7.60 -21.95
N ASP A 132 0.41 -6.67 -22.89
CA ASP A 132 1.28 -6.89 -24.06
C ASP A 132 2.76 -6.89 -23.65
N LYS A 133 3.49 -7.96 -24.02
CA LYS A 133 4.90 -8.16 -23.63
C LYS A 133 5.85 -7.04 -24.10
N GLY A 134 5.42 -6.22 -25.07
CA GLY A 134 6.18 -5.06 -25.54
C GLY A 134 5.92 -3.76 -24.79
N VAL A 135 5.21 -3.79 -23.65
CA VAL A 135 4.91 -2.61 -22.82
C VAL A 135 5.76 -2.60 -21.56
N THR A 136 6.42 -1.48 -21.28
CA THR A 136 7.14 -1.25 -20.02
C THR A 136 6.40 -0.17 -19.25
N LEU A 137 6.13 -0.43 -17.97
CA LEU A 137 5.46 0.53 -17.08
C LEU A 137 6.48 1.11 -16.11
N LEU A 138 6.46 2.42 -15.93
CA LEU A 138 7.26 3.12 -14.95
C LEU A 138 6.39 4.11 -14.18
N ASP A 139 6.32 3.93 -12.87
CA ASP A 139 5.79 4.92 -11.93
C ASP A 139 6.95 5.50 -11.11
N PRO A 140 7.41 6.73 -11.40
CA PRO A 140 8.56 7.33 -10.71
C PRO A 140 8.25 7.86 -9.31
N ALA A 141 6.96 7.93 -8.93
CA ALA A 141 6.50 8.49 -7.65
C ALA A 141 5.30 7.67 -7.15
N ALA A 142 5.57 6.40 -6.90
CA ALA A 142 4.52 5.40 -6.86
C ALA A 142 3.66 5.42 -5.59
N GLY A 143 4.11 6.12 -4.54
CA GLY A 143 3.40 6.23 -3.28
C GLY A 143 3.01 4.86 -2.75
N THR A 144 1.70 4.64 -2.66
CA THR A 144 1.08 3.38 -2.22
C THR A 144 0.94 2.34 -3.33
N LEU A 145 1.66 2.48 -4.45
CA LEU A 145 1.67 1.58 -5.62
C LEU A 145 0.32 1.50 -6.36
N SER A 146 -0.52 2.54 -6.26
CA SER A 146 -1.88 2.52 -6.80
C SER A 146 -1.92 2.37 -8.32
N PHE A 147 -1.02 3.03 -9.07
CA PHE A 147 -0.98 2.90 -10.53
C PHE A 147 -0.48 1.52 -11.00
N PRO A 148 0.67 0.98 -10.53
CA PRO A 148 1.09 -0.38 -10.87
C PRO A 148 0.06 -1.44 -10.48
N SER A 149 -0.55 -1.34 -9.30
CA SER A 149 -1.57 -2.28 -8.84
C SER A 149 -2.79 -2.30 -9.78
N MET A 150 -3.31 -1.12 -10.11
CA MET A 150 -4.40 -0.97 -11.08
C MET A 150 -4.02 -1.53 -12.45
N ALA A 151 -2.79 -1.27 -12.92
CA ALA A 151 -2.31 -1.75 -14.21
C ALA A 151 -2.24 -3.28 -14.27
N ILE A 152 -1.75 -3.93 -13.21
CA ILE A 152 -1.70 -5.39 -13.10
C ILE A 152 -3.11 -5.98 -13.05
N ARG A 153 -4.03 -5.35 -12.30
CA ARG A 153 -5.45 -5.74 -12.27
C ARG A 153 -6.07 -5.69 -13.66
N LEU A 154 -5.90 -4.60 -14.39
CA LEU A 154 -6.42 -4.47 -15.76
C LEU A 154 -5.77 -5.47 -16.74
N ALA A 155 -4.47 -5.75 -16.60
CA ALA A 155 -3.79 -6.75 -17.40
C ALA A 155 -4.39 -8.16 -17.17
N LYS A 156 -4.71 -8.50 -15.91
CA LYS A 156 -5.42 -9.73 -15.56
C LYS A 156 -6.83 -9.79 -16.17
N GLU A 157 -7.62 -8.73 -15.95
CA GLU A 157 -8.99 -8.62 -16.47
C GLU A 157 -9.03 -8.77 -18.00
N GLU A 158 -8.10 -8.13 -18.73
CA GLU A 158 -8.01 -8.23 -20.18
C GLU A 158 -7.75 -9.67 -20.66
N LEU A 159 -6.85 -10.39 -19.96
CA LEU A 159 -6.59 -11.80 -20.28
C LEU A 159 -7.79 -12.68 -19.96
N GLU A 160 -8.46 -12.48 -18.83
CA GLU A 160 -9.66 -13.22 -18.43
C GLU A 160 -10.79 -13.02 -19.44
N ASN A 161 -11.06 -11.77 -19.86
CA ASN A 161 -12.07 -11.44 -20.85
C ASN A 161 -11.81 -12.06 -22.22
N LYS A 162 -10.55 -12.36 -22.55
CA LYS A 162 -10.15 -13.06 -23.78
C LYS A 162 -10.07 -14.59 -23.64
N GLY A 163 -10.47 -15.15 -22.50
CA GLY A 163 -10.35 -16.58 -22.22
C GLY A 163 -8.91 -17.06 -22.02
N LYS A 164 -7.98 -16.13 -21.75
CA LYS A 164 -6.55 -16.36 -21.53
C LYS A 164 -6.13 -16.22 -20.06
N GLY A 165 -7.06 -16.23 -19.11
CA GLY A 165 -6.75 -16.04 -17.67
C GLY A 165 -5.69 -17.01 -17.13
N GLY A 166 -5.64 -18.24 -17.65
CA GLY A 166 -4.68 -19.27 -17.21
C GLY A 166 -3.20 -18.93 -17.45
N ILE A 167 -2.88 -17.99 -18.34
CA ILE A 167 -1.49 -17.57 -18.59
C ILE A 167 -1.01 -16.43 -17.69
N PHE A 168 -1.88 -15.86 -16.84
CA PHE A 168 -1.54 -14.74 -15.98
C PHE A 168 -0.33 -15.00 -15.06
N PRO A 169 -0.19 -16.17 -14.40
CA PRO A 169 1.01 -16.44 -13.59
C PRO A 169 2.32 -16.40 -14.40
N GLY A 170 2.28 -16.89 -15.65
CA GLY A 170 3.42 -16.80 -16.57
C GLY A 170 3.72 -15.36 -16.99
N LEU A 171 2.68 -14.57 -17.30
CA LEU A 171 2.81 -13.15 -17.58
C LEU A 171 3.45 -12.40 -16.41
N VAL A 172 3.06 -12.70 -15.16
CA VAL A 172 3.63 -12.07 -13.98
C VAL A 172 5.13 -12.31 -13.92
N LYS A 173 5.56 -13.57 -14.05
CA LYS A 173 6.96 -13.97 -13.95
C LYS A 173 7.83 -13.45 -15.09
N GLU A 174 7.33 -13.56 -16.32
CA GLU A 174 8.12 -13.29 -17.53
C GLU A 174 8.06 -11.83 -17.96
N HIS A 175 7.01 -11.09 -17.57
CA HIS A 175 6.75 -9.76 -18.09
C HIS A 175 6.50 -8.70 -17.03
N ILE A 176 5.54 -8.90 -16.12
CA ILE A 176 5.20 -7.85 -15.13
C ILE A 176 6.40 -7.60 -14.20
N LEU A 177 6.94 -8.64 -13.55
CA LEU A 177 8.06 -8.46 -12.62
C LEU A 177 9.32 -7.86 -13.29
N PRO A 178 9.71 -8.25 -14.52
CA PRO A 178 10.89 -7.67 -15.14
C PRO A 178 10.68 -6.29 -15.78
N HIS A 179 9.44 -5.85 -16.05
CA HIS A 179 9.19 -4.63 -16.87
C HIS A 179 8.22 -3.62 -16.25
N PHE A 180 7.67 -3.87 -15.05
CA PHE A 180 6.88 -2.89 -14.31
C PHE A 180 7.73 -2.37 -13.16
N TYR A 181 8.06 -1.08 -13.24
CA TYR A 181 8.92 -0.40 -12.28
C TYR A 181 8.13 0.64 -11.50
N ALA A 182 8.41 0.73 -10.21
CA ALA A 182 7.83 1.70 -9.31
C ALA A 182 8.91 2.20 -8.36
N PHE A 183 9.04 3.51 -8.23
CA PHE A 183 9.99 4.15 -7.32
C PHE A 183 9.25 4.99 -6.30
N GLU A 184 9.70 4.94 -5.05
CA GLU A 184 9.17 5.75 -3.97
C GLU A 184 10.33 6.21 -3.08
N LEU A 185 10.41 7.52 -2.82
CA LEU A 185 11.47 8.13 -2.02
C LEU A 185 11.15 8.06 -0.52
N MET A 186 9.87 8.03 -0.16
CA MET A 186 9.37 8.06 1.20
C MET A 186 9.06 6.65 1.71
N VAL A 187 9.90 6.15 2.61
CA VAL A 187 9.80 4.81 3.23
C VAL A 187 8.41 4.52 3.84
N ALA A 188 7.69 5.56 4.28
CA ALA A 188 6.37 5.42 4.90
C ALA A 188 5.27 4.94 3.93
N HIS A 189 5.35 5.23 2.62
CA HIS A 189 4.32 4.83 1.65
C HIS A 189 4.51 3.41 1.11
N ALA A 190 5.76 2.98 0.97
CA ALA A 190 6.10 1.66 0.39
C ALA A 190 5.62 0.48 1.25
N GLY A 191 5.32 0.69 2.54
CA GLY A 191 4.89 -0.35 3.48
C GLY A 191 3.41 -0.31 3.88
N ALA A 192 2.61 0.60 3.29
CA ALA A 192 1.25 0.87 3.76
C ALA A 192 0.19 -0.16 3.34
N TYR A 193 0.44 -0.93 2.28
CA TYR A 193 -0.49 -1.93 1.78
C TYR A 193 0.17 -3.30 1.65
N PRO A 194 -0.21 -4.32 2.43
CA PRO A 194 -0.16 -5.67 1.92
C PRO A 194 -1.16 -5.73 0.76
N ALA A 195 -0.70 -6.13 -0.42
CA ALA A 195 -1.56 -6.39 -1.58
C ALA A 195 -2.73 -7.30 -1.15
N GLN A 196 -3.90 -6.72 -0.94
CA GLN A 196 -5.12 -7.50 -0.79
C GLN A 196 -5.52 -7.93 -2.21
N GLY A 197 -5.22 -9.20 -2.55
CA GLY A 197 -5.81 -9.86 -3.72
C GLY A 197 -4.94 -10.01 -4.97
N LEU A 198 -3.61 -10.07 -4.85
CA LEU A 198 -2.80 -10.71 -5.90
C LEU A 198 -2.83 -12.25 -5.75
#